data_AF-A0A1R2AS86-F1
#
_entry.id   AF-A0A1R2AS86-F1
#
_cell.length_a   1.000
_cell.length_b   1.000
_cell.length_c   1.000
_cell.angle_alpha   90.00
_cell.angle_beta   90.00
_cell.angle_gamma   90.00
#
_symmetry.space_group_name_H-M   'P 1'
#
loop_
_entity.id
_entity.type
_entity.pdbx_description
1 polymer ?
#
loop_
_entity_poly.entity_id
_entity_poly.type
_entity_poly.pdbx_seq_one_letter_code
_entity_poly.pdbx_strand_id
1 'polypeptide(L)'
;MEQQEDFFAPSSKGSLQGLFLTFLQERKRQIKYKNVKCKVQEDIRQSDKYKETLRQKFLDKAKSYIGVPYAKRYHEPGTKSYESPLFLDCCALVRQTVDDLKEDFGFRIGRWNQAYQYDVLGDEIPFEAMRPGDLIFYSATYYDTKKRRQIHDMVHVEIFIGGETGEQSLGARWFKGFVQIFNSYKFVSTNYYDIKFHYKSIDLWLQGICKSQCNEHLWGDDRKYNWLTCNSIFAEENENEVEISTETNDTTPGKEKKEEANEAEEISELSIDGF
;
A
#
# COMPACT_ATOMS: atom_id res chain seq x y z
N MET A 1 50.21 -50.37 -5.52
CA MET A 1 49.11 -51.29 -5.81
C MET A 1 47.90 -50.75 -5.11
N GLU A 2 46.85 -50.48 -5.86
CA GLU A 2 45.57 -50.02 -5.33
C GLU A 2 44.87 -51.14 -4.56
N GLN A 3 44.11 -50.75 -3.55
CA GLN A 3 42.81 -51.36 -3.29
C GLN A 3 41.80 -50.22 -3.19
N GLN A 4 40.82 -50.26 -4.07
CA GLN A 4 39.81 -49.23 -4.27
C GLN A 4 38.49 -49.80 -3.73
N GLU A 5 38.03 -49.33 -2.57
CA GLU A 5 36.81 -49.87 -1.96
C GLU A 5 35.56 -49.32 -2.66
N ASP A 6 34.67 -50.22 -3.09
CA ASP A 6 33.50 -49.93 -3.93
C ASP A 6 32.42 -49.12 -3.18
N PHE A 7 32.46 -47.79 -3.31
CA PHE A 7 31.54 -46.88 -2.62
C PHE A 7 30.13 -46.78 -3.23
N PHE A 8 29.63 -47.80 -3.94
CA PHE A 8 28.29 -47.81 -4.54
C PHE A 8 27.59 -49.18 -4.49
N ALA A 9 27.15 -49.57 -3.29
CA ALA A 9 26.14 -50.62 -3.12
C ALA A 9 24.71 -50.01 -3.22
N PRO A 10 23.95 -50.23 -4.32
CA PRO A 10 22.60 -49.69 -4.45
C PRO A 10 21.64 -50.36 -3.48
N SER A 11 21.14 -49.62 -2.49
CA SER A 11 20.15 -50.12 -1.52
C SER A 11 18.86 -50.54 -2.24
N SER A 12 18.44 -51.79 -2.05
CA SER A 12 17.39 -52.50 -2.80
C SER A 12 15.94 -52.05 -2.50
N LYS A 13 15.69 -50.74 -2.40
CA LYS A 13 14.42 -50.14 -1.98
C LYS A 13 13.44 -49.93 -3.14
N GLY A 14 13.02 -51.04 -3.74
CA GLY A 14 11.93 -51.10 -4.72
C GLY A 14 12.32 -50.73 -6.16
N SER A 15 11.43 -51.01 -7.11
CA SER A 15 11.60 -50.60 -8.50
C SER A 15 11.34 -49.10 -8.67
N LEU A 16 11.95 -48.49 -9.68
CA LEU A 16 11.75 -47.07 -10.02
C LEU A 16 10.26 -46.75 -10.24
N GLN A 17 9.53 -47.68 -10.86
CA GLN A 17 8.08 -47.59 -11.08
C GLN A 17 7.30 -47.62 -9.75
N GLY A 18 7.72 -48.45 -8.79
CA GLY A 18 7.15 -48.49 -7.45
C GLY A 18 7.38 -47.19 -6.67
N LEU A 19 8.61 -46.64 -6.73
CA LEU A 19 8.96 -45.35 -6.12
C LEU A 19 8.20 -44.18 -6.74
N PHE A 20 7.95 -44.22 -8.06
CA PHE A 20 7.13 -43.22 -8.74
C PHE A 20 5.65 -43.31 -8.33
N LEU A 21 5.12 -44.52 -8.17
CA LEU A 21 3.73 -44.73 -7.70
C LEU A 21 3.54 -44.26 -6.25
N THR A 22 4.48 -44.50 -5.34
CA THR A 22 4.39 -43.97 -3.97
C THR A 22 4.53 -42.45 -3.93
N PHE A 23 5.41 -41.85 -4.74
CA PHE A 23 5.49 -40.39 -4.91
C PHE A 23 4.16 -39.80 -5.42
N LEU A 24 3.52 -40.40 -6.43
CA LEU A 24 2.22 -39.94 -6.93
C LEU A 24 1.09 -40.07 -5.89
N GLN A 25 1.09 -41.14 -5.09
CA GLN A 25 0.12 -41.30 -3.99
C GLN A 25 0.35 -40.25 -2.90
N GLU A 26 1.60 -40.01 -2.51
CA GLU A 26 1.96 -39.04 -1.48
C GLU A 26 1.68 -37.61 -1.93
N ARG A 27 2.01 -37.24 -3.18
CA ARG A 27 1.65 -35.94 -3.76
C ARG A 27 0.13 -35.74 -3.80
N LYS A 28 -0.66 -36.78 -4.12
CA LYS A 28 -2.13 -36.73 -4.01
C LYS A 28 -2.61 -36.56 -2.56
N ARG A 29 -1.97 -37.21 -1.58
CA ARG A 29 -2.28 -37.05 -0.14
C ARG A 29 -1.98 -35.63 0.35
N GLN A 30 -0.84 -35.08 -0.01
CA GLN A 30 -0.42 -33.71 0.34
C GLN A 30 -1.35 -32.65 -0.27
N ILE A 31 -1.75 -32.81 -1.55
CA ILE A 31 -2.73 -31.92 -2.20
C ILE A 31 -4.09 -31.99 -1.46
N LYS A 32 -4.59 -33.19 -1.15
CA LYS A 32 -5.84 -33.35 -0.37
C LYS A 32 -5.74 -32.67 1.00
N TYR A 33 -4.65 -32.89 1.74
CA TYR A 33 -4.43 -32.27 3.05
C TYR A 33 -4.36 -30.75 2.97
N LYS A 34 -3.62 -30.19 1.99
CA LYS A 34 -3.55 -28.75 1.75
C LYS A 34 -4.95 -28.17 1.46
N ASN A 35 -5.72 -28.81 0.58
CA ASN A 35 -7.06 -28.36 0.22
C ASN A 35 -8.03 -28.39 1.42
N VAL A 36 -7.96 -29.42 2.28
CA VAL A 36 -8.76 -29.47 3.52
C VAL A 36 -8.34 -28.37 4.49
N LYS A 37 -7.03 -28.12 4.66
CA LYS A 37 -6.53 -27.05 5.53
C LYS A 37 -6.95 -25.66 5.04
N CYS A 38 -6.89 -25.41 3.73
CA CYS A 38 -7.37 -24.16 3.13
C CYS A 38 -8.88 -23.97 3.38
N LYS A 39 -9.71 -24.99 3.13
CA LYS A 39 -11.16 -24.91 3.39
C LYS A 39 -11.48 -24.58 4.85
N VAL A 40 -10.87 -25.28 5.81
CA VAL A 40 -11.09 -24.98 7.24
C VAL A 40 -10.69 -23.54 7.59
N GLN A 41 -9.66 -22.98 6.93
CA GLN A 41 -9.25 -21.59 7.12
C GLN A 41 -10.21 -20.59 6.43
N GLU A 42 -10.79 -20.96 5.28
CA GLU A 42 -11.84 -20.21 4.58
C GLU A 42 -13.15 -20.19 5.41
N ASP A 43 -13.58 -21.34 5.94
CA ASP A 43 -14.76 -21.51 6.80
C ASP A 43 -14.64 -20.65 8.08
N ILE A 44 -13.46 -20.64 8.72
CA ILE A 44 -13.17 -19.78 9.88
C ILE A 44 -13.28 -18.30 9.51
N ARG A 45 -12.74 -17.89 8.35
CA ARG A 45 -12.81 -16.50 7.86
C ARG A 45 -14.22 -16.06 7.49
N GLN A 46 -15.07 -17.00 7.06
CA GLN A 46 -16.48 -16.72 6.81
C GLN A 46 -17.35 -16.67 8.07
N SER A 47 -16.84 -17.05 9.25
CA SER A 47 -17.55 -16.89 10.52
C SER A 47 -17.70 -15.42 10.90
N ASP A 48 -18.92 -14.95 11.14
CA ASP A 48 -19.18 -13.55 11.46
C ASP A 48 -18.53 -13.11 12.79
N LYS A 49 -18.36 -14.05 13.74
CA LYS A 49 -17.60 -13.80 14.97
C LYS A 49 -16.12 -13.50 14.69
N TYR A 50 -15.52 -14.14 13.67
CA TYR A 50 -14.16 -13.85 13.25
C TYR A 50 -14.07 -12.48 12.56
N LYS A 51 -14.98 -12.21 11.61
CA LYS A 51 -15.09 -10.91 10.93
C LYS A 51 -15.23 -9.77 11.94
N GLU A 52 -16.09 -9.91 12.95
CA GLU A 52 -16.31 -8.88 13.96
C GLU A 52 -15.08 -8.67 14.87
N THR A 53 -14.40 -9.75 15.25
CA THR A 53 -13.15 -9.66 16.02
C THR A 53 -12.06 -8.92 15.21
N LEU A 54 -11.98 -9.16 13.90
CA LEU A 54 -11.04 -8.49 13.01
C LEU A 54 -11.44 -7.02 12.72
N ARG A 55 -12.73 -6.73 12.58
CA ARG A 55 -13.29 -5.37 12.48
C ARG A 55 -12.95 -4.52 13.72
N GLN A 56 -13.07 -5.11 14.91
CA GLN A 56 -12.67 -4.48 16.17
C GLN A 56 -11.14 -4.27 16.23
N LYS A 57 -10.33 -5.27 15.88
CA LYS A 57 -8.86 -5.13 15.76
C LYS A 57 -8.48 -3.98 14.84
N PHE A 58 -9.12 -3.86 13.67
CA PHE A 58 -8.88 -2.80 12.70
C PHE A 58 -9.20 -1.42 13.28
N LEU A 59 -10.35 -1.26 13.95
CA LEU A 59 -10.72 -0.02 14.64
C LEU A 59 -9.73 0.38 15.73
N ASP A 60 -9.36 -0.55 16.61
CA ASP A 60 -8.46 -0.24 17.73
C ASP A 60 -7.03 0.02 17.26
N LYS A 61 -6.61 -0.66 16.19
CA LYS A 61 -5.35 -0.37 15.51
C LYS A 61 -5.38 1.01 14.84
N ALA A 62 -6.46 1.40 14.17
CA ALA A 62 -6.60 2.73 13.59
C ALA A 62 -6.53 3.83 14.66
N LYS A 63 -7.22 3.65 15.79
CA LYS A 63 -7.17 4.56 16.95
C LYS A 63 -5.76 4.71 17.53
N SER A 64 -4.91 3.68 17.43
CA SER A 64 -3.52 3.74 17.93
C SER A 64 -2.64 4.76 17.19
N TYR A 65 -3.07 5.26 16.02
CA TYR A 65 -2.38 6.32 15.28
C TYR A 65 -2.88 7.74 15.58
N ILE A 66 -3.82 7.94 16.52
CA ILE A 66 -4.29 9.28 16.88
C ILE A 66 -3.12 10.15 17.36
N GLY A 67 -2.99 11.36 16.79
CA GLY A 67 -1.87 12.26 17.01
C GLY A 67 -0.70 12.10 16.04
N VAL A 68 -0.72 11.13 15.11
CA VAL A 68 0.30 11.03 14.05
C VAL A 68 0.10 12.15 13.02
N PRO A 69 1.14 12.93 12.66
CA PRO A 69 1.04 14.04 11.69
C PRO A 69 0.79 13.59 10.24
N TYR A 70 0.18 14.45 9.44
CA TYR A 70 -0.19 14.16 8.04
C TYR A 70 1.05 13.88 7.15
N ALA A 71 1.95 14.86 7.00
CA ALA A 71 3.19 14.68 6.22
C ALA A 71 4.28 15.70 6.60
N LYS A 72 5.53 15.23 6.69
CA LYS A 72 6.69 16.00 7.17
C LYS A 72 6.85 17.38 6.53
N ARG A 73 6.61 17.48 5.22
CA ARG A 73 6.74 18.72 4.41
C ARG A 73 5.82 19.89 4.84
N TYR A 74 4.88 19.66 5.73
CA TYR A 74 3.94 20.68 6.22
C TYR A 74 4.24 21.16 7.65
N HIS A 75 5.20 20.55 8.33
CA HIS A 75 5.64 20.93 9.68
C HIS A 75 7.02 21.60 9.61
N GLU A 76 7.31 22.48 10.56
CA GLU A 76 8.56 23.24 10.59
C GLU A 76 9.70 22.44 11.25
N PRO A 77 10.95 22.52 10.76
CA PRO A 77 12.11 21.86 11.39
C PRO A 77 12.26 22.21 12.88
N GLY A 78 12.67 21.24 13.69
CA GLY A 78 12.74 21.38 15.15
C GLY A 78 11.40 21.29 15.88
N THR A 79 10.26 21.14 15.18
CA THR A 79 8.98 20.82 15.82
C THR A 79 8.84 19.30 16.03
N LYS A 80 8.25 18.90 17.16
CA LYS A 80 7.93 17.49 17.47
C LYS A 80 7.16 16.78 16.34
N SER A 81 6.33 17.52 15.59
CA SER A 81 5.59 16.98 14.44
C SER A 81 6.50 16.71 13.22
N TYR A 82 7.50 17.54 12.96
CA TYR A 82 8.49 17.32 11.90
C TYR A 82 9.47 16.18 12.23
N GLU A 83 9.73 15.98 13.52
CA GLU A 83 10.58 14.91 14.07
C GLU A 83 9.83 13.59 14.32
N SER A 84 8.53 13.53 14.02
CA SER A 84 7.74 12.30 14.14
C SER A 84 8.37 11.14 13.35
N PRO A 85 8.45 9.93 13.93
CA PRO A 85 8.98 8.75 13.24
C PRO A 85 8.04 8.22 12.15
N LEU A 86 6.76 8.64 12.16
CA LEU A 86 5.73 8.21 11.23
C LEU A 86 4.89 9.41 10.76
N PHE A 87 4.41 9.33 9.52
CA PHE A 87 3.49 10.29 8.92
C PHE A 87 2.41 9.52 8.16
N LEU A 88 1.15 9.94 8.28
CA LEU A 88 0.00 9.26 7.68
C LEU A 88 -0.97 10.26 7.05
N ASP A 89 -0.98 10.31 5.72
CA ASP A 89 -2.12 10.82 4.97
C ASP A 89 -3.34 9.90 5.07
N CYS A 90 -4.47 10.30 4.48
CA CYS A 90 -5.74 9.58 4.53
C CYS A 90 -5.65 8.13 4.02
N CYS A 91 -5.05 7.90 2.85
CA CYS A 91 -4.90 6.55 2.30
C CYS A 91 -3.79 5.77 3.03
N ALA A 92 -2.74 6.45 3.53
CA ALA A 92 -1.68 5.85 4.31
C ALA A 92 -2.17 5.33 5.67
N LEU A 93 -3.06 6.05 6.36
CA LEU A 93 -3.69 5.59 7.61
C LEU A 93 -4.40 4.25 7.42
N VAL A 94 -5.25 4.15 6.40
CA VAL A 94 -5.97 2.90 6.06
C VAL A 94 -4.97 1.81 5.67
N ARG A 95 -4.00 2.11 4.79
CA ARG A 95 -2.98 1.16 4.33
C ARG A 95 -2.17 0.60 5.50
N GLN A 96 -1.64 1.46 6.37
CA GLN A 96 -0.81 1.06 7.51
C GLN A 96 -1.60 0.24 8.52
N THR A 97 -2.86 0.59 8.78
CA THR A 97 -3.73 -0.17 9.69
C THR A 97 -3.94 -1.62 9.20
N VAL A 98 -4.12 -1.82 7.89
CA VAL A 98 -4.24 -3.17 7.32
C VAL A 98 -2.88 -3.88 7.20
N ASP A 99 -1.80 -3.18 6.83
CA ASP A 99 -0.46 -3.79 6.70
C ASP A 99 0.15 -4.22 8.05
N ASP A 100 -0.16 -3.52 9.15
CA ASP A 100 0.17 -3.97 10.50
C ASP A 100 -0.64 -5.21 10.92
N LEU A 101 -1.85 -5.36 10.39
CA LEU A 101 -2.76 -6.51 10.62
C LEU A 101 -2.71 -7.54 9.47
N LYS A 102 -1.71 -7.47 8.57
CA LYS A 102 -1.57 -8.29 7.34
C LYS A 102 -1.68 -9.81 7.56
N GLU A 103 -1.35 -10.30 8.76
CA GLU A 103 -1.39 -11.71 9.12
C GLU A 103 -2.82 -12.17 9.50
N ASP A 104 -3.61 -11.31 10.13
CA ASP A 104 -5.04 -11.53 10.34
C ASP A 104 -5.81 -11.41 9.00
N PHE A 105 -5.62 -10.32 8.25
CA PHE A 105 -6.26 -10.10 6.95
C PHE A 105 -5.78 -11.12 5.88
N GLY A 106 -4.53 -11.57 5.95
CA GLY A 106 -3.91 -12.50 4.99
C GLY A 106 -3.48 -11.86 3.67
N PHE A 107 -3.43 -10.53 3.59
CA PHE A 107 -2.97 -9.76 2.43
C PHE A 107 -2.31 -8.46 2.88
N ARG A 108 -1.76 -7.70 1.92
CA ARG A 108 -1.32 -6.31 2.08
C ARG A 108 -2.01 -5.42 1.05
N ILE A 109 -2.23 -4.16 1.38
CA ILE A 109 -2.81 -3.20 0.44
C ILE A 109 -1.72 -2.73 -0.54
N GLY A 110 -2.09 -2.48 -1.80
CA GLY A 110 -1.20 -1.92 -2.81
C GLY A 110 -0.62 -0.54 -2.44
N ARG A 111 0.49 -0.18 -3.07
CA ARG A 111 1.15 1.13 -2.90
C ARG A 111 0.34 2.32 -3.45
N TRP A 112 -0.76 2.03 -4.15
CA TRP A 112 -1.64 2.99 -4.82
C TRP A 112 -2.47 3.84 -3.82
N ASN A 113 -3.16 4.85 -4.35
CA ASN A 113 -3.89 5.88 -3.59
C ASN A 113 -5.28 5.38 -3.09
N GLN A 114 -6.08 6.31 -2.55
CA GLN A 114 -7.46 6.06 -2.13
C GLN A 114 -8.38 5.50 -3.24
N ALA A 115 -8.13 5.78 -4.53
CA ALA A 115 -8.94 5.21 -5.62
C ALA A 115 -8.72 3.69 -5.76
N TYR A 116 -7.50 3.20 -5.57
CA TYR A 116 -7.27 1.75 -5.48
C TYR A 116 -7.94 1.15 -4.24
N GLN A 117 -7.92 1.84 -3.09
CA GLN A 117 -8.58 1.37 -1.87
C GLN A 117 -10.09 1.26 -2.07
N TYR A 118 -10.69 2.20 -2.80
CA TYR A 118 -12.08 2.17 -3.24
C TYR A 118 -12.37 0.94 -4.12
N ASP A 119 -11.54 0.70 -5.13
CA ASP A 119 -11.72 -0.38 -6.11
C ASP A 119 -11.54 -1.79 -5.54
N VAL A 120 -10.76 -1.96 -4.46
CA VAL A 120 -10.57 -3.28 -3.81
C VAL A 120 -11.58 -3.61 -2.69
N LEU A 121 -12.63 -2.80 -2.56
CA LEU A 121 -13.76 -3.04 -1.63
C LEU A 121 -14.98 -3.59 -2.40
N GLY A 122 -16.07 -3.87 -1.66
CA GLY A 122 -17.32 -4.33 -2.27
C GLY A 122 -18.10 -3.23 -2.98
N ASP A 123 -19.37 -3.48 -3.26
CA ASP A 123 -20.31 -2.49 -3.80
C ASP A 123 -20.53 -1.30 -2.83
N GLU A 124 -21.11 -0.21 -3.33
CA GLU A 124 -21.53 0.90 -2.47
C GLU A 124 -22.73 0.48 -1.60
N ILE A 125 -22.71 0.86 -0.32
CA ILE A 125 -23.80 0.59 0.64
C ILE A 125 -24.54 1.88 1.00
N PRO A 126 -25.82 1.83 1.41
CA PRO A 126 -26.50 2.99 1.98
C PRO A 126 -25.86 3.39 3.32
N PHE A 127 -25.94 4.68 3.68
CA PHE A 127 -25.33 5.19 4.92
C PHE A 127 -25.91 4.49 6.17
N GLU A 128 -27.18 4.13 6.13
CA GLU A 128 -27.92 3.44 7.18
C GLU A 128 -27.43 2.00 7.43
N ALA A 129 -26.65 1.43 6.50
CA ALA A 129 -26.02 0.12 6.62
C ALA A 129 -24.54 0.20 7.05
N MET A 130 -23.96 1.40 7.19
CA MET A 130 -22.56 1.58 7.59
C MET A 130 -22.31 1.06 9.01
N ARG A 131 -21.22 0.29 9.16
CA ARG A 131 -20.80 -0.30 10.42
C ARG A 131 -19.45 0.29 10.85
N PRO A 132 -19.17 0.44 12.15
CA PRO A 132 -17.85 0.88 12.62
C PRO A 132 -16.72 0.06 11.97
N GLY A 133 -15.73 0.74 11.41
CA GLY A 133 -14.63 0.16 10.63
C GLY A 133 -14.83 0.20 9.10
N ASP A 134 -16.03 0.49 8.61
CA ASP A 134 -16.27 0.74 7.19
C ASP A 134 -15.65 2.06 6.73
N LEU A 135 -15.53 2.25 5.42
CA LEU A 135 -14.77 3.35 4.83
C LEU A 135 -15.68 4.34 4.10
N ILE A 136 -15.45 5.63 4.37
CA ILE A 136 -16.11 6.77 3.73
C ILE A 136 -15.14 7.36 2.72
N PHE A 137 -15.53 7.35 1.46
CA PHE A 137 -14.76 7.84 0.33
C PHE A 137 -15.38 9.13 -0.22
N TYR A 138 -14.52 10.02 -0.71
CA TYR A 138 -14.90 11.37 -1.11
C TYR A 138 -14.52 11.56 -2.59
N SER A 139 -15.49 11.66 -3.49
CA SER A 139 -15.25 12.21 -4.83
C SER A 139 -15.51 13.72 -4.80
N ALA A 140 -14.64 14.52 -5.40
CA ALA A 140 -14.76 15.98 -5.42
C ALA A 140 -13.90 16.62 -6.51
N THR A 141 -14.26 17.82 -6.95
CA THR A 141 -13.46 18.60 -7.90
C THR A 141 -12.47 19.51 -7.17
N TYR A 142 -11.19 19.48 -7.52
CA TYR A 142 -10.21 20.42 -6.96
C TYR A 142 -10.46 21.86 -7.44
N TYR A 143 -10.29 22.85 -6.55
CA TYR A 143 -10.32 24.27 -6.94
C TYR A 143 -9.16 24.65 -7.89
N ASP A 144 -8.03 23.96 -7.77
CA ASP A 144 -6.84 24.16 -8.60
C ASP A 144 -6.86 23.22 -9.80
N THR A 145 -7.17 23.77 -10.97
CA THR A 145 -7.28 23.05 -12.25
C THR A 145 -5.95 22.50 -12.76
N LYS A 146 -4.80 22.87 -12.16
CA LYS A 146 -3.49 22.31 -12.49
C LYS A 146 -3.22 20.97 -11.80
N LYS A 147 -4.02 20.60 -10.78
CA LYS A 147 -3.86 19.31 -10.08
C LYS A 147 -4.35 18.16 -10.96
N ARG A 148 -3.53 17.13 -11.10
CA ARG A 148 -3.92 15.87 -11.78
C ARG A 148 -5.16 15.29 -11.10
N ARG A 149 -6.26 15.17 -11.86
CA ARG A 149 -7.47 14.47 -11.44
C ARG A 149 -7.13 13.03 -11.02
N GLN A 150 -7.76 12.58 -9.96
CA GLN A 150 -7.59 11.22 -9.46
C GLN A 150 -8.54 10.28 -10.23
N ILE A 151 -8.23 8.98 -10.23
CA ILE A 151 -9.16 7.96 -10.74
C ILE A 151 -10.47 8.04 -9.93
N HIS A 152 -11.61 7.97 -10.60
CA HIS A 152 -12.96 8.21 -10.05
C HIS A 152 -13.11 9.56 -9.29
N ASP A 153 -12.27 10.56 -9.59
CA ASP A 153 -12.13 11.83 -8.86
C ASP A 153 -12.02 11.67 -7.32
N MET A 154 -11.50 10.53 -6.86
CA MET A 154 -11.33 10.19 -5.45
C MET A 154 -10.26 11.06 -4.77
N VAL A 155 -10.67 11.98 -3.90
CA VAL A 155 -9.76 12.95 -3.25
C VAL A 155 -9.35 12.60 -1.82
N HIS A 156 -10.15 11.83 -1.09
CA HIS A 156 -9.97 11.58 0.36
C HIS A 156 -10.69 10.30 0.82
N VAL A 157 -10.28 9.76 1.97
CA VAL A 157 -10.87 8.56 2.60
C VAL A 157 -10.78 8.66 4.13
N GLU A 158 -11.80 8.19 4.83
CA GLU A 158 -11.85 8.12 6.30
C GLU A 158 -12.46 6.81 6.81
N ILE A 159 -12.13 6.43 8.04
CA ILE A 159 -12.68 5.26 8.73
C ILE A 159 -13.90 5.70 9.52
N PHE A 160 -15.06 5.11 9.25
CA PHE A 160 -16.28 5.36 10.01
C PHE A 160 -16.19 4.72 11.40
N ILE A 161 -16.61 5.47 12.41
CA ILE A 161 -16.73 5.01 13.81
C ILE A 161 -18.20 5.03 14.26
N GLY A 162 -19.04 5.88 13.68
CA GLY A 162 -20.41 6.15 14.13
C GLY A 162 -20.39 6.96 15.42
N GLY A 163 -19.95 6.34 16.52
CA GLY A 163 -19.75 6.98 17.81
C GLY A 163 -21.03 7.61 18.38
N GLU A 164 -20.88 8.59 19.27
CA GLU A 164 -22.01 9.21 19.97
C GLU A 164 -22.91 10.06 19.06
N THR A 165 -22.38 10.60 17.95
CA THR A 165 -23.14 11.44 17.01
C THR A 165 -23.79 10.65 15.88
N GLY A 166 -23.48 9.36 15.73
CA GLY A 166 -23.82 8.57 14.54
C GLY A 166 -23.00 8.91 13.28
N GLU A 167 -22.27 10.01 13.25
CA GLU A 167 -21.47 10.47 12.10
C GLU A 167 -19.94 10.48 12.36
N GLN A 168 -19.48 9.99 13.51
CA GLN A 168 -18.06 10.08 13.87
C GLN A 168 -17.17 9.29 12.90
N SER A 169 -16.03 9.88 12.59
CA SER A 169 -15.05 9.40 11.61
C SER A 169 -13.63 9.67 12.07
N LEU A 170 -12.69 8.80 11.68
CA LEU A 170 -11.27 8.87 11.99
C LEU A 170 -10.49 9.02 10.68
N GLY A 171 -9.68 10.08 10.59
CA GLY A 171 -8.96 10.40 9.37
C GLY A 171 -7.90 11.48 9.57
N ALA A 172 -7.24 11.84 8.47
CA ALA A 172 -6.21 12.89 8.42
C ALA A 172 -6.64 13.95 7.38
N ARG A 173 -7.46 14.93 7.79
CA ARG A 173 -8.11 15.90 6.87
C ARG A 173 -7.23 17.05 6.38
N TRP A 174 -6.23 17.45 7.17
CA TRP A 174 -5.53 18.74 7.01
C TRP A 174 -4.03 18.52 6.81
N PHE A 175 -3.41 19.28 5.89
CA PHE A 175 -1.97 19.18 5.61
C PHE A 175 -1.07 19.46 6.82
N LYS A 176 -1.38 20.49 7.64
CA LYS A 176 -0.70 20.75 8.93
C LYS A 176 -1.32 19.98 10.11
N GLY A 177 -2.27 19.08 9.86
CA GLY A 177 -3.02 18.36 10.89
C GLY A 177 -2.45 17.00 11.26
N PHE A 178 -3.24 16.29 12.06
CA PHE A 178 -2.92 14.96 12.60
C PHE A 178 -4.09 14.00 12.34
N VAL A 179 -3.81 12.70 12.46
CA VAL A 179 -4.83 11.66 12.56
C VAL A 179 -5.65 11.89 13.83
N GLN A 180 -6.96 12.07 13.71
CA GLN A 180 -7.85 12.31 14.84
C GLN A 180 -9.30 11.89 14.53
N ILE A 181 -10.11 11.77 15.58
CA ILE A 181 -11.56 11.57 15.47
C ILE A 181 -12.24 12.93 15.24
N PHE A 182 -13.24 12.94 14.37
CA PHE A 182 -14.08 14.09 14.05
C PHE A 182 -15.55 13.77 14.33
N ASN A 183 -16.32 14.78 14.77
CA ASN A 183 -17.72 14.62 15.17
C ASN A 183 -18.68 14.30 14.00
N SER A 184 -18.29 14.64 12.77
CA SER A 184 -18.99 14.25 11.54
C SER A 184 -17.98 14.07 10.40
N TYR A 185 -18.28 13.15 9.47
CA TYR A 185 -17.58 13.00 8.18
C TYR A 185 -17.88 14.15 7.20
N LYS A 186 -18.94 14.93 7.45
CA LYS A 186 -19.30 16.09 6.62
C LYS A 186 -18.45 17.29 7.02
N PHE A 187 -17.68 17.84 6.09
CA PHE A 187 -16.93 19.09 6.27
C PHE A 187 -16.73 19.83 4.95
N VAL A 188 -16.50 21.14 5.01
CA VAL A 188 -16.12 21.95 3.84
C VAL A 188 -14.60 21.90 3.69
N SER A 189 -14.12 21.49 2.52
CA SER A 189 -12.69 21.43 2.20
C SER A 189 -12.20 22.74 1.59
N THR A 190 -10.97 23.14 1.91
CA THR A 190 -10.28 24.26 1.26
C THR A 190 -9.56 23.87 -0.03
N ASN A 191 -9.46 22.57 -0.34
CA ASN A 191 -8.78 22.06 -1.52
C ASN A 191 -9.73 21.66 -2.67
N TYR A 192 -10.98 21.33 -2.36
CA TYR A 192 -11.94 20.74 -3.29
C TYR A 192 -13.41 21.06 -2.93
N TYR A 193 -14.29 20.97 -3.92
CA TYR A 193 -15.73 21.27 -3.84
C TYR A 193 -16.57 20.21 -4.59
N ASP A 194 -17.90 20.31 -4.52
CA ASP A 194 -18.85 19.29 -5.02
C ASP A 194 -18.54 17.90 -4.45
N ILE A 195 -18.47 17.82 -3.12
CA ILE A 195 -18.14 16.58 -2.38
C ILE A 195 -19.33 15.62 -2.45
N LYS A 196 -19.10 14.42 -2.98
CA LYS A 196 -20.02 13.29 -2.92
C LYS A 196 -19.40 12.19 -2.07
N PHE A 197 -20.21 11.63 -1.19
CA PHE A 197 -19.80 10.59 -0.24
C PHE A 197 -20.16 9.22 -0.79
N HIS A 198 -19.19 8.33 -0.84
CA HIS A 198 -19.36 6.93 -1.22
C HIS A 198 -19.03 6.05 -0.02
N TYR A 199 -19.91 5.11 0.29
CA TYR A 199 -19.84 4.31 1.50
C TYR A 199 -19.49 2.86 1.13
N LYS A 200 -18.41 2.31 1.71
CA LYS A 200 -17.87 0.99 1.35
C LYS A 200 -17.64 0.14 2.60
N SER A 201 -18.28 -1.03 2.63
CA SER A 201 -18.01 -2.01 3.69
C SER A 201 -16.65 -2.69 3.51
N ILE A 202 -15.91 -2.84 4.62
CA ILE A 202 -14.67 -3.63 4.67
C ILE A 202 -14.91 -5.15 4.71
N ASP A 203 -16.15 -5.65 4.61
CA ASP A 203 -16.45 -7.08 4.78
C ASP A 203 -15.77 -7.99 3.74
N LEU A 204 -15.39 -7.51 2.54
CA LEU A 204 -14.52 -8.26 1.62
C LEU A 204 -13.10 -8.41 2.18
N TRP A 205 -12.55 -7.35 2.77
CA TRP A 205 -11.23 -7.39 3.43
C TRP A 205 -11.26 -8.31 4.66
N LEU A 206 -12.34 -8.32 5.44
CA LEU A 206 -12.51 -9.21 6.58
C LEU A 206 -12.56 -10.70 6.18
N GLN A 207 -13.01 -11.00 4.95
CA GLN A 207 -12.93 -12.34 4.35
C GLN A 207 -11.51 -12.66 3.80
N GLY A 208 -10.62 -11.68 3.74
CA GLY A 208 -9.27 -11.78 3.16
C GLY A 208 -9.19 -11.52 1.66
N ILE A 209 -10.21 -10.91 1.07
CA ILE A 209 -10.29 -10.61 -0.37
C ILE A 209 -9.79 -9.18 -0.60
N CYS A 210 -8.64 -9.04 -1.24
CA CYS A 210 -8.12 -7.77 -1.75
C CYS A 210 -7.85 -7.91 -3.26
N LYS A 211 -8.85 -7.54 -4.07
CA LYS A 211 -8.84 -7.62 -5.53
C LYS A 211 -9.68 -6.45 -6.07
N SER A 212 -9.22 -5.80 -7.14
CA SER A 212 -10.02 -4.78 -7.81
C SER A 212 -11.33 -5.40 -8.32
N GLN A 213 -12.46 -4.75 -8.03
CA GLN A 213 -13.74 -4.99 -8.68
C GLN A 213 -13.94 -4.08 -9.91
N CYS A 214 -13.11 -3.05 -10.06
CA CYS A 214 -13.16 -2.13 -11.19
C CYS A 214 -12.53 -2.77 -12.44
N ASN A 215 -13.33 -2.94 -13.49
CA ASN A 215 -12.92 -3.51 -14.78
C ASN A 215 -12.18 -2.49 -15.67
N GLU A 216 -12.31 -1.19 -15.40
CA GLU A 216 -11.69 -0.10 -16.18
C GLU A 216 -10.20 0.07 -15.83
N HIS A 217 -9.83 -0.15 -14.57
CA HIS A 217 -8.53 0.21 -14.02
C HIS A 217 -7.69 -1.04 -13.70
N LEU A 218 -6.76 -1.38 -14.62
CA LEU A 218 -5.76 -2.43 -14.41
C LEU A 218 -4.67 -1.95 -13.44
N TRP A 219 -4.96 -2.06 -12.14
CA TRP A 219 -4.00 -1.77 -11.07
C TRP A 219 -2.84 -2.77 -11.07
N GLY A 220 -1.74 -2.40 -11.74
CA GLY A 220 -0.52 -3.19 -11.79
C GLY A 220 0.06 -3.45 -10.39
N ASP A 221 0.71 -4.61 -10.23
CA ASP A 221 1.56 -4.91 -9.09
C ASP A 221 3.01 -5.08 -9.57
N ASP A 222 3.75 -3.98 -9.63
CA ASP A 222 5.14 -3.91 -10.09
C ASP A 222 6.04 -4.94 -9.39
N ARG A 223 5.72 -5.25 -8.12
CA ARG A 223 6.41 -6.26 -7.30
C ARG A 223 6.44 -7.65 -7.95
N LYS A 224 5.46 -7.98 -8.81
CA LYS A 224 5.38 -9.25 -9.53
C LYS A 224 6.45 -9.39 -10.62
N TYR A 225 6.94 -8.29 -11.17
CA TYR A 225 7.88 -8.25 -12.30
C TYR A 225 9.21 -7.53 -12.00
N ASN A 226 9.34 -6.82 -10.86
CA ASN A 226 10.56 -6.09 -10.48
C ASN A 226 11.84 -6.95 -10.30
N TRP A 227 11.73 -8.28 -10.34
CA TRP A 227 12.86 -9.24 -10.33
C TRP A 227 13.20 -9.78 -11.74
N LEU A 228 12.33 -9.51 -12.72
CA LEU A 228 12.52 -9.72 -14.15
C LEU A 228 12.80 -8.36 -14.81
N THR A 229 13.92 -7.74 -14.43
CA THR A 229 14.49 -6.68 -15.26
C THR A 229 14.91 -7.28 -16.61
N CYS A 230 14.92 -6.45 -17.66
CA CYS A 230 15.20 -6.88 -19.05
C CYS A 230 16.60 -7.49 -19.27
N ASN A 231 17.46 -7.46 -18.23
CA ASN A 231 18.83 -7.96 -18.23
C ASN A 231 18.98 -9.23 -17.37
N SER A 232 17.88 -9.89 -17.01
CA SER A 232 17.89 -11.14 -16.26
C SER A 232 18.17 -12.32 -17.20
N ILE A 233 19.14 -13.16 -16.84
CA ILE A 233 19.42 -14.47 -17.47
C ILE A 233 18.21 -15.45 -17.41
N PHE A 234 17.17 -15.12 -16.64
CA PHE A 234 15.92 -15.88 -16.56
C PHE A 234 14.71 -15.11 -17.11
N ALA A 235 14.91 -14.02 -17.86
CA ALA A 235 13.86 -13.46 -18.69
C ALA A 235 13.61 -14.39 -19.89
N GLU A 236 12.35 -14.53 -20.30
CA GLU A 236 12.02 -15.18 -21.57
C GLU A 236 12.41 -14.22 -22.71
N GLU A 237 13.27 -14.68 -23.62
CA GLU A 237 13.71 -13.89 -24.78
C GLU A 237 12.50 -13.67 -25.72
N ASN A 238 11.97 -12.45 -25.75
CA ASN A 238 10.97 -12.07 -26.73
C ASN A 238 11.65 -12.00 -28.11
N GLU A 239 11.41 -12.98 -28.98
CA GLU A 239 11.99 -13.12 -30.32
C GLU A 239 11.61 -12.00 -31.34
N ASN A 240 11.10 -10.85 -30.88
CA ASN A 240 10.58 -9.76 -31.70
C ASN A 240 11.30 -8.42 -31.44
N GLU A 241 12.64 -8.37 -31.45
CA GLU A 241 13.37 -7.10 -31.59
C GLU A 241 14.73 -7.27 -32.31
N VAL A 242 14.65 -7.29 -33.65
CA VAL A 242 15.72 -7.32 -34.67
C VAL A 242 15.15 -6.52 -35.85
N GLU A 243 15.76 -5.52 -36.49
CA GLU A 243 17.05 -4.81 -36.36
C GLU A 243 16.80 -3.39 -36.98
N ILE A 244 17.57 -2.32 -36.81
CA ILE A 244 18.89 -2.02 -36.19
C ILE A 244 18.77 -0.57 -35.59
N SER A 245 19.71 0.06 -34.86
CA SER A 245 21.09 0.42 -35.23
C SER A 245 22.02 0.59 -34.02
N THR A 246 23.32 0.50 -34.29
CA THR A 246 24.42 0.99 -33.44
C THR A 246 24.98 2.29 -33.97
N GLU A 247 25.38 3.22 -33.11
CA GLU A 247 26.68 3.88 -33.28
C GLU A 247 27.25 4.28 -31.91
N THR A 248 28.57 4.15 -31.75
CA THR A 248 29.25 4.23 -30.45
C THR A 248 29.93 5.59 -30.24
N ASN A 249 30.13 5.99 -28.99
CA ASN A 249 31.47 6.01 -28.40
C ASN A 249 31.43 6.34 -26.91
N ASP A 250 32.04 5.47 -26.10
CA ASP A 250 32.35 5.72 -24.69
C ASP A 250 33.71 6.39 -24.58
N THR A 251 33.76 7.60 -24.00
CA THR A 251 34.99 8.14 -23.40
C THR A 251 34.65 9.06 -22.22
N THR A 252 34.79 8.53 -21.00
CA THR A 252 35.20 9.35 -19.83
C THR A 252 36.63 8.95 -19.48
N PRO A 253 37.57 9.88 -19.24
CA PRO A 253 37.81 10.31 -17.85
C PRO A 253 38.36 11.75 -17.69
N GLY A 254 38.44 12.24 -16.45
CA GLY A 254 39.35 13.35 -16.11
C GLY A 254 38.82 14.33 -15.07
N LYS A 255 39.39 14.30 -13.86
CA LYS A 255 39.20 15.33 -12.82
C LYS A 255 40.02 16.57 -13.17
N GLU A 256 39.63 17.75 -12.70
CA GLU A 256 40.37 18.42 -11.61
C GLU A 256 39.60 19.58 -10.94
N LYS A 257 40.15 20.08 -9.82
CA LYS A 257 39.59 21.16 -8.98
C LYS A 257 40.03 22.54 -9.46
N LYS A 258 39.30 23.58 -9.04
CA LYS A 258 39.91 24.69 -8.27
C LYS A 258 38.90 25.53 -7.48
N GLU A 259 39.20 25.76 -6.20
CA GLU A 259 38.83 26.98 -5.45
C GLU A 259 39.62 28.21 -6.02
N GLU A 260 39.41 29.50 -5.69
CA GLU A 260 38.71 30.18 -4.58
C GLU A 260 38.51 31.70 -4.90
N ALA A 261 38.08 32.51 -3.91
CA ALA A 261 38.03 33.99 -3.82
C ALA A 261 36.94 34.72 -4.66
N ASN A 262 36.01 35.49 -4.09
CA ASN A 262 36.06 36.68 -3.17
C ASN A 262 36.37 37.98 -3.94
N GLU A 263 35.61 39.08 -3.78
CA GLU A 263 35.57 39.90 -2.56
C GLU A 263 34.20 40.58 -2.25
N ALA A 264 34.11 41.20 -1.07
CA ALA A 264 33.09 42.18 -0.68
C ALA A 264 33.53 43.59 -1.17
N GLU A 265 33.04 44.77 -0.81
CA GLU A 265 32.35 45.35 0.37
C GLU A 265 31.35 46.44 -0.14
N GLU A 266 30.69 47.33 0.61
CA GLU A 266 30.80 47.75 2.02
C GLU A 266 29.44 48.27 2.51
N ILE A 267 29.27 48.45 3.83
CA ILE A 267 28.11 49.10 4.46
C ILE A 267 28.52 50.49 4.94
N SER A 268 27.67 51.50 4.74
CA SER A 268 27.68 52.70 5.59
C SER A 268 26.26 53.13 5.94
N GLU A 269 25.99 53.26 7.24
CA GLU A 269 24.85 53.98 7.76
C GLU A 269 25.14 55.49 7.74
N LEU A 270 24.12 56.33 7.63
CA LEU A 270 24.02 57.55 8.44
C LEU A 270 22.58 58.08 8.47
N SER A 271 22.20 58.59 9.64
CA SER A 271 20.94 59.32 9.87
C SER A 271 21.12 60.80 9.54
N ILE A 272 20.03 61.51 9.20
CA ILE A 272 19.60 62.78 9.83
C ILE A 272 18.31 63.33 9.17
N ASP A 273 17.59 64.15 9.92
CA ASP A 273 16.23 64.64 9.72
C ASP A 273 15.99 65.58 8.51
N GLY A 274 14.74 65.55 8.03
CA GLY A 274 13.92 66.77 7.87
C GLY A 274 13.96 67.55 6.55
N PHE A 275 12.84 67.51 5.82
CA PHE A 275 12.11 68.71 5.37
C PHE A 275 10.63 68.40 5.05
#